data_AF-U5HJZ1-F1
#
_entry.id   AF-U5HJZ1-F1
#
_cell.length_a   1.000
_cell.length_b   1.000
_cell.length_c   1.000
_cell.angle_alpha   90.00
_cell.angle_beta   90.00
_cell.angle_gamma   90.00
#
_symmetry.space_group_name_H-M   'P 1'
#
loop_
_entity.id
_entity.type
_entity.pdbx_description
1 polymer ?
#
loop_
_entity_poly.entity_id
_entity_poly.type
_entity_poly.pdbx_seq_one_letter_code
_entity_poly.pdbx_strand_id
1 'polypeptide(L)'
;MSAFDAQEYLIWNPPFIDDQDPKQGRINNMYEASRIFRFLMDRGIRAIVFCKVRAQCELLMRQVRTDLMVEGRSDMASRVMSYRSGYSAADRRRIEQEMFSGQLLGVIATTALELGVDIGSLDAVITVGFPYTLPGLRQQAGRAGRRNKDSLAMLICDPWPLDQHYARNPDQIFTSPF
;
A
#
# COMPACT_ATOMS: atom_id res chain seq x y z
N MET A 1 -23.53 22.44 -7.00
CA MET A 1 -23.06 21.08 -6.68
C MET A 1 -21.64 21.23 -6.16
N SER A 2 -21.44 21.09 -4.84
CA SER A 2 -20.22 21.49 -4.14
C SER A 2 -19.08 20.48 -4.33
N ALA A 3 -17.87 20.97 -4.62
CA ALA A 3 -16.64 20.21 -4.63
C ALA A 3 -16.25 19.83 -3.19
N PHE A 4 -16.41 18.56 -2.83
CA PHE A 4 -15.93 17.97 -1.57
C PHE A 4 -15.45 16.55 -1.83
N ASP A 5 -14.20 16.28 -1.43
CA ASP A 5 -13.62 15.00 -1.01
C ASP A 5 -13.83 13.78 -1.91
N ALA A 6 -12.85 13.48 -2.77
CA ALA A 6 -12.82 12.26 -3.57
C ALA A 6 -11.73 11.30 -3.05
N GLN A 7 -12.15 10.09 -2.66
CA GLN A 7 -11.22 8.97 -2.57
C GLN A 7 -10.96 8.45 -3.99
N GLU A 8 -9.74 8.61 -4.48
CA GLU A 8 -9.32 8.05 -5.76
C GLU A 8 -8.93 6.59 -5.59
N TYR A 9 -9.46 5.75 -6.46
CA TYR A 9 -9.08 4.35 -6.56
C TYR A 9 -8.26 4.12 -7.84
N LEU A 10 -7.08 3.54 -7.68
CA LEU A 10 -6.16 3.28 -8.78
C LEU A 10 -5.75 1.81 -8.82
N ILE A 11 -5.89 1.17 -9.99
CA ILE A 11 -5.30 -0.13 -10.25
C ILE A 11 -4.01 0.09 -11.03
N TRP A 12 -2.89 -0.20 -10.39
CA TRP A 12 -1.58 -0.15 -11.00
C TRP A 12 -1.19 -1.54 -11.49
N ASN A 13 -1.21 -1.74 -12.80
CA ASN A 13 -0.62 -2.93 -13.41
C ASN A 13 0.84 -2.63 -13.77
N PRO A 14 1.84 -3.25 -13.11
CA PRO A 14 3.24 -3.05 -13.46
C PRO A 14 3.46 -3.13 -14.97
N PRO A 15 4.25 -2.21 -15.58
CA PRO A 15 4.46 -2.21 -17.02
C PRO A 15 5.17 -3.50 -17.47
N PHE A 16 5.14 -3.79 -18.77
CA PHE A 16 5.97 -4.86 -19.30
C PHE A 16 7.46 -4.53 -19.10
N ILE A 17 8.30 -5.56 -18.95
CA ILE A 17 9.76 -5.37 -18.94
C ILE A 17 10.23 -4.78 -20.27
N ASP A 18 9.64 -5.29 -21.35
CA ASP A 18 9.78 -4.78 -22.71
C ASP A 18 8.39 -4.76 -23.36
N ASP A 19 7.93 -3.57 -23.75
CA ASP A 19 6.63 -3.41 -24.42
C ASP A 19 6.58 -4.09 -25.80
N GLN A 20 7.75 -4.37 -26.41
CA GLN A 20 7.85 -5.10 -27.68
C GLN A 20 7.84 -6.62 -27.50
N ASP A 21 8.13 -7.12 -26.29
CA ASP A 21 8.13 -8.55 -25.99
C ASP A 21 7.43 -8.87 -24.66
N PRO A 22 6.08 -8.91 -24.65
CA PRO A 22 5.29 -9.22 -23.45
C PRO A 22 5.60 -10.60 -22.82
N LYS A 23 6.29 -11.50 -23.52
CA LYS A 23 6.67 -12.82 -22.99
C LYS A 23 7.73 -12.74 -21.90
N GLN A 24 8.51 -11.66 -21.85
CA GLN A 24 9.44 -11.41 -20.76
C GLN A 24 8.72 -11.10 -19.45
N GLY A 25 7.42 -10.82 -19.50
CA GLY A 25 6.60 -10.53 -18.34
C GLY A 25 6.63 -9.06 -17.97
N ARG A 26 6.18 -8.77 -16.74
CA ARG A 26 6.03 -7.43 -16.20
C ARG A 26 7.11 -7.13 -15.18
N ILE A 27 7.36 -5.84 -14.96
CA ILE A 27 8.21 -5.40 -13.86
C ILE A 27 7.69 -6.00 -12.56
N ASN A 28 8.62 -6.42 -11.69
CA ASN A 28 8.29 -7.00 -10.41
C ASN A 28 7.42 -6.03 -9.58
N ASN A 29 6.27 -6.51 -9.11
CA ASN A 29 5.31 -5.70 -8.36
C ASN A 29 5.85 -5.19 -7.01
N MET A 30 6.76 -5.92 -6.35
CA MET A 30 7.41 -5.46 -5.11
C MET A 30 8.36 -4.29 -5.36
N TYR A 31 9.05 -4.31 -6.50
CA TYR A 31 9.89 -3.19 -6.93
C TYR A 31 9.03 -1.96 -7.23
N GLU A 32 7.93 -2.12 -7.98
CA GLU A 32 6.96 -1.05 -8.23
C GLU A 32 6.36 -0.51 -6.92
N ALA A 33 5.99 -1.40 -5.99
CA ALA A 33 5.46 -1.02 -4.68
C ALA A 33 6.47 -0.20 -3.88
N SER A 34 7.75 -0.60 -3.84
CA SER A 34 8.81 0.18 -3.19
C SER A 34 8.93 1.56 -3.83
N ARG A 35 9.00 1.63 -5.16
CA ARG A 35 9.15 2.89 -5.90
C ARG A 35 8.00 3.85 -5.63
N ILE A 36 6.75 3.38 -5.76
CA ILE A 36 5.56 4.19 -5.54
C ILE A 36 5.44 4.61 -4.08
N PHE A 37 5.66 3.69 -3.13
CA PHE A 37 5.57 4.00 -1.71
C PHE A 37 6.59 5.05 -1.29
N ARG A 38 7.85 4.94 -1.75
CA ARG A 38 8.88 5.96 -1.50
C ARG A 38 8.54 7.30 -2.16
N PHE A 39 8.02 7.29 -3.39
CA PHE A 39 7.55 8.50 -4.08
C PHE A 39 6.47 9.25 -3.29
N LEU A 40 5.53 8.52 -2.68
CA LEU A 40 4.49 9.09 -1.82
C LEU A 40 5.09 9.64 -0.51
N MET A 41 5.93 8.86 0.16
CA MET A 41 6.59 9.29 1.39
C MET A 41 7.42 10.57 1.18
N ASP A 42 8.11 10.69 0.04
CA ASP A 42 8.93 11.86 -0.31
C ASP A 42 8.10 13.15 -0.40
N ARG A 43 6.81 13.02 -0.74
CA ARG A 43 5.83 14.13 -0.76
C ARG A 43 5.11 14.35 0.57
N GLY A 44 5.53 13.64 1.63
CA GLY A 44 4.90 13.71 2.94
C GLY A 44 3.54 13.03 3.01
N ILE A 45 3.17 12.22 2.02
CA ILE A 45 1.93 11.44 2.01
C ILE A 45 2.08 10.28 2.98
N ARG A 46 1.22 10.22 4.01
CA ARG A 46 1.25 9.13 4.98
C ARG A 46 0.53 7.93 4.41
N ALA A 47 1.27 6.84 4.23
CA ALA A 47 0.78 5.67 3.52
C ALA A 47 0.92 4.37 4.31
N ILE A 48 -0.01 3.44 4.11
CA ILE A 48 0.17 2.04 4.52
C ILE A 48 0.30 1.15 3.29
N VAL A 49 1.17 0.15 3.38
CA VAL A 49 1.28 -0.90 2.36
C VAL A 49 0.83 -2.23 2.96
N PHE A 50 -0.23 -2.81 2.40
CA PHE A 50 -0.69 -4.16 2.72
C PHE A 50 -0.04 -5.19 1.81
N CYS A 51 0.58 -6.20 2.42
CA CYS A 51 1.06 -7.39 1.71
C CYS A 51 0.23 -8.62 2.13
N LYS A 52 0.18 -9.64 1.26
CA LYS A 52 -0.59 -10.87 1.52
C LYS A 52 -0.01 -11.70 2.65
N VAL A 53 1.33 -11.75 2.75
CA VAL A 53 2.05 -12.60 3.70
C VAL A 53 3.21 -11.88 4.37
N ARG A 54 3.65 -12.40 5.53
CA ARG A 54 4.76 -11.82 6.32
C ARG A 54 6.07 -11.71 5.53
N ALA A 55 6.39 -12.74 4.73
CA ALA A 55 7.60 -12.74 3.91
C ALA A 55 7.64 -11.57 2.89
N GLN A 56 6.49 -11.20 2.31
CA GLN A 56 6.40 -10.05 1.41
C GLN A 56 6.61 -8.73 2.17
N CYS A 57 6.07 -8.60 3.39
CA CYS A 57 6.31 -7.42 4.23
C CYS A 57 7.81 -7.23 4.50
N GLU A 58 8.50 -8.30 4.88
CA GLU A 58 9.94 -8.28 5.17
C GLU A 58 10.77 -7.95 3.93
N LEU A 59 10.39 -8.51 2.78
CA LEU A 59 11.04 -8.22 1.50
C LEU A 59 10.85 -6.74 1.11
N LEU A 60 9.61 -6.22 1.18
CA LEU A 60 9.33 -4.83 0.86
C LEU A 60 10.04 -3.88 1.81
N MET A 61 10.01 -4.16 3.12
CA MET A 61 10.67 -3.36 4.14
C MET A 61 12.18 -3.26 3.87
N ARG A 62 12.80 -4.39 3.49
CA ARG A 62 14.21 -4.43 3.12
C ARG A 62 14.47 -3.60 1.86
N GLN A 63 13.67 -3.81 0.80
CA GLN A 63 13.81 -3.07 -0.45
C GLN A 63 13.70 -1.56 -0.23
N VAL A 64 12.65 -1.10 0.47
CA VAL A 64 12.41 0.32 0.77
C VAL A 64 13.60 0.92 1.52
N ARG A 65 14.12 0.22 2.54
CA ARG A 65 15.28 0.71 3.31
C ARG A 65 16.53 0.78 2.46
N THR A 66 16.82 -0.26 1.67
CA THR A 66 17.98 -0.27 0.77
C THR A 66 17.89 0.88 -0.21
N ASP A 67 16.76 1.05 -0.88
CA ASP A 67 16.55 2.11 -1.86
C ASP A 67 16.73 3.50 -1.23
N LEU A 68 16.09 3.76 -0.08
CA LEU A 68 16.22 5.06 0.62
C LEU A 68 17.66 5.33 1.07
N MET A 69 18.42 4.30 1.48
CA MET A 69 19.83 4.48 1.84
C MET A 69 20.69 4.81 0.62
N VAL A 70 20.46 4.15 -0.52
CA VAL A 70 21.14 4.45 -1.79
C VAL A 70 20.80 5.87 -2.26
N GLU A 71 19.57 6.32 -2.04
CA GLU A 71 19.10 7.67 -2.35
C GLU A 71 19.57 8.75 -1.34
N GLY A 72 20.33 8.37 -0.30
CA GLY A 72 20.80 9.30 0.74
C GLY A 72 19.70 9.79 1.69
N ARG A 73 18.53 9.13 1.71
CA ARG A 73 17.34 9.49 2.48
C ARG A 73 17.20 8.69 3.77
N SER A 74 18.27 8.70 4.58
CA SER A 74 18.27 8.06 5.91
C SER A 74 17.21 8.66 6.84
N ASP A 75 16.88 9.94 6.66
CA ASP A 75 15.78 10.64 7.30
C ASP A 75 14.43 9.93 7.06
N MET A 76 14.14 9.53 5.81
CA MET A 76 12.91 8.82 5.47
C MET A 76 12.95 7.35 5.91
N ALA A 77 14.11 6.71 5.82
CA ALA A 77 14.24 5.30 6.18
C ALA A 77 13.93 5.04 7.67
N SER A 78 14.14 6.05 8.53
CA SER A 78 13.75 6.03 9.95
C SER A 78 12.24 6.24 10.17
N ARG A 79 11.52 6.76 9.17
CA ARG A 79 10.08 7.08 9.22
C ARG A 79 9.20 5.99 8.59
N VAL A 80 9.75 4.80 8.39
CA VAL A 80 9.02 3.62 7.94
C VAL A 80 9.25 2.42 8.87
N MET A 81 8.17 1.72 9.21
CA MET A 81 8.20 0.51 10.03
C MET A 81 7.33 -0.61 9.47
N SER A 82 7.68 -1.85 9.78
CA SER A 82 6.75 -2.97 9.60
C SER A 82 5.75 -3.03 10.76
N TYR A 83 4.54 -3.53 10.52
CA TYR A 83 3.57 -3.87 11.56
C TYR A 83 3.13 -5.33 11.40
N ARG A 84 3.25 -6.11 12.47
CA ARG A 84 2.91 -7.54 12.46
C ARG A 84 2.25 -7.98 13.76
N SER A 85 1.39 -8.99 13.68
CA SER A 85 0.65 -9.52 14.84
C SER A 85 1.54 -10.10 15.95
N GLY A 86 2.80 -10.45 15.65
CA GLY A 86 3.77 -10.94 16.63
C GLY A 86 4.47 -9.85 17.46
N TYR A 87 4.13 -8.56 17.25
CA TYR A 87 4.64 -7.48 18.08
C TYR A 87 3.94 -7.40 19.44
N SER A 88 4.66 -6.92 20.45
CA SER A 88 4.08 -6.69 21.77
C SER A 88 2.98 -5.63 21.70
N ALA A 89 2.09 -5.60 22.69
CA ALA A 89 1.08 -4.54 22.78
C ALA A 89 1.71 -3.14 22.89
N ALA A 90 2.87 -3.02 23.54
CA ALA A 90 3.61 -1.77 23.66
C ALA A 90 4.17 -1.31 22.30
N ASP A 91 4.75 -2.23 21.52
CA ASP A 91 5.28 -1.92 20.18
C ASP A 91 4.17 -1.46 19.23
N ARG A 92 3.03 -2.15 19.25
CA ARG A 92 1.87 -1.79 18.41
C ARG A 92 1.37 -0.39 18.75
N ARG A 93 1.14 -0.09 20.04
CA ARG A 93 0.75 1.25 20.51
C ARG A 93 1.75 2.33 20.12
N ARG A 94 3.05 2.04 20.20
CA ARG A 94 4.09 2.98 19.78
C ARG A 94 3.97 3.29 18.27
N ILE A 95 3.87 2.27 17.43
CA ILE A 95 3.73 2.45 15.97
C ILE A 95 2.44 3.22 15.64
N GLU A 96 1.33 2.89 16.30
CA GLU A 96 0.05 3.59 16.15
C GLU A 96 0.17 5.07 16.51
N GLN A 97 0.80 5.40 17.64
CA GLN A 97 1.05 6.77 18.07
C GLN A 97 1.98 7.54 17.12
N GLU A 98 3.05 6.90 16.64
CA GLU A 98 3.99 7.51 15.70
C GLU A 98 3.34 7.76 14.32
N MET A 99 2.44 6.87 13.88
CA MET A 99 1.62 7.09 12.68
C MET A 99 0.61 8.23 12.87
N PHE A 100 -0.10 8.24 14.00
CA PHE A 100 -1.11 9.25 14.30
C PHE A 100 -0.49 10.66 14.39
N SER A 101 0.66 10.78 15.04
CA SER A 101 1.41 12.04 15.17
C SER A 101 2.15 12.45 13.89
N GLY A 102 2.24 11.57 12.89
CA GLY A 102 2.96 11.82 11.64
C GLY A 102 4.48 11.69 11.75
N GLN A 103 5.00 11.15 12.86
CA GLN A 103 6.41 10.79 12.98
C GLN A 103 6.78 9.71 11.97
N LEU A 104 5.93 8.69 11.82
CA LEU A 104 6.01 7.75 10.72
C LEU A 104 5.26 8.29 9.48
N LEU A 105 5.91 8.16 8.33
CA LEU A 105 5.31 8.42 7.02
C LEU A 105 4.76 7.15 6.39
N GLY A 106 5.20 5.98 6.84
CA GLY A 106 4.58 4.78 6.36
C GLY A 106 4.78 3.52 7.16
N VAL A 107 3.83 2.61 6.97
CA VAL A 107 3.82 1.30 7.60
C VAL A 107 3.65 0.22 6.55
N ILE A 108 4.39 -0.88 6.68
CA ILE A 108 4.22 -2.08 5.85
C ILE A 108 3.62 -3.17 6.73
N ALA A 109 2.46 -3.69 6.36
CA ALA A 109 1.72 -4.62 7.19
C ALA A 109 1.18 -5.80 6.38
N THR A 110 0.97 -6.92 7.06
CA THR A 110 0.11 -7.97 6.52
C THR A 110 -1.35 -7.54 6.59
N THR A 111 -2.21 -8.14 5.77
CA THR A 111 -3.67 -8.03 5.86
C THR A 111 -4.23 -8.31 7.27
N ALA A 112 -3.50 -9.05 8.13
CA ALA A 112 -3.87 -9.26 9.55
C ALA A 112 -3.99 -7.99 10.42
N LEU A 113 -3.67 -6.79 9.90
CA LEU A 113 -4.00 -5.51 10.54
C LEU A 113 -5.50 -5.18 10.44
N GLU A 114 -6.30 -6.00 9.74
CA GLU A 114 -7.72 -5.76 9.42
C GLU A 114 -8.63 -5.47 10.63
N LEU A 115 -8.33 -5.96 11.84
CA LEU A 115 -9.23 -5.80 13.00
C LEU A 115 -8.78 -4.69 13.98
N GLY A 116 -9.49 -3.55 13.92
CA GLY A 116 -9.70 -2.65 15.06
C GLY A 116 -8.58 -1.67 15.44
N VAL A 117 -7.52 -1.53 14.62
CA VAL A 117 -6.43 -0.59 14.90
C VAL A 117 -6.79 0.80 14.37
N ASP A 118 -6.93 1.77 15.28
CA ASP A 118 -7.07 3.19 14.96
C ASP A 118 -5.69 3.79 14.66
N ILE A 119 -5.24 3.62 13.41
CA ILE A 119 -4.03 4.27 12.89
C ILE A 119 -4.29 5.73 12.45
N GLY A 120 -5.46 6.28 12.82
CA GLY A 120 -5.98 7.50 12.25
C GLY A 120 -6.29 7.37 10.77
N SER A 121 -6.56 8.50 10.15
CA SER A 121 -6.82 8.59 8.71
C SER A 121 -5.51 8.68 7.93
N LEU A 122 -5.32 7.77 6.99
CA LEU A 122 -4.18 7.76 6.07
C LEU A 122 -4.48 8.58 4.82
N ASP A 123 -3.42 9.13 4.23
CA ASP A 123 -3.52 9.87 2.98
C ASP A 123 -3.50 8.90 1.78
N ALA A 124 -2.81 7.75 1.92
CA ALA A 124 -2.84 6.67 0.92
C ALA A 124 -2.85 5.26 1.53
N VAL A 125 -3.48 4.32 0.84
CA VAL A 125 -3.41 2.88 1.07
C VAL A 125 -2.92 2.21 -0.20
N ILE A 126 -1.89 1.37 -0.10
CA ILE A 126 -1.39 0.53 -1.18
C ILE A 126 -1.62 -0.93 -0.80
N THR A 127 -2.26 -1.69 -1.67
CA THR A 127 -2.41 -3.15 -1.54
C THR A 127 -1.56 -3.83 -2.60
N VAL A 128 -0.57 -4.62 -2.18
CA VAL A 128 0.35 -5.34 -3.06
C VAL A 128 -0.23 -6.71 -3.38
N GLY A 129 -0.77 -6.80 -4.59
CA GLY A 129 -1.51 -7.91 -5.13
C GLY A 129 -2.92 -8.04 -4.55
N PHE A 130 -3.85 -8.60 -5.32
CA PHE A 130 -5.26 -8.70 -4.94
C PHE A 130 -5.41 -9.48 -3.62
N PRO A 131 -6.01 -8.89 -2.56
CA PRO A 131 -6.27 -9.61 -1.32
C PRO A 131 -7.36 -10.62 -1.61
N TYR A 132 -7.30 -11.80 -1.00
CA TYR A 132 -8.08 -12.99 -1.40
C TYR A 132 -9.58 -12.78 -1.68
N THR A 133 -10.21 -11.68 -1.22
CA THR A 133 -11.61 -11.31 -1.45
C THR A 133 -11.77 -9.82 -1.77
N LEU A 134 -12.81 -9.44 -2.55
CA LEU A 134 -13.16 -8.04 -2.79
C LEU A 134 -13.55 -7.28 -1.51
N PRO A 135 -14.33 -7.87 -0.58
CA PRO A 135 -14.56 -7.25 0.73
C PRO A 135 -13.28 -6.91 1.48
N GLY A 136 -12.26 -7.77 1.44
CA GLY A 136 -10.96 -7.48 2.03
C GLY A 136 -10.27 -6.29 1.38
N LEU A 137 -10.29 -6.22 0.04
CA LEU A 137 -9.74 -5.08 -0.70
C LEU A 137 -10.45 -3.77 -0.34
N ARG A 138 -11.79 -3.77 -0.30
CA ARG A 138 -12.60 -2.60 0.03
C ARG A 138 -12.39 -2.16 1.48
N GLN A 139 -12.24 -3.09 2.42
CA GLN A 139 -11.91 -2.77 3.82
C GLN A 139 -10.53 -2.12 3.95
N GLN A 140 -9.53 -2.62 3.21
CA GLN A 140 -8.20 -2.00 3.18
C GLN A 140 -8.27 -0.59 2.60
N ALA A 141 -8.92 -0.43 1.45
CA ALA A 141 -9.09 0.87 0.81
C ALA A 141 -9.82 1.88 1.71
N GLY A 142 -10.82 1.44 2.49
CA GLY A 142 -11.53 2.30 3.45
C GLY A 142 -10.65 2.88 4.58
N ARG A 143 -9.39 2.45 4.71
CA ARG A 143 -8.41 3.07 5.61
C ARG A 143 -7.77 4.34 5.05
N ALA A 144 -7.93 4.61 3.75
CA ALA A 144 -7.55 5.88 3.15
C ALA A 144 -8.72 6.87 3.31
N GLY A 145 -8.45 8.06 3.85
CA GLY A 145 -9.46 9.11 3.99
C GLY A 145 -9.38 9.87 5.31
N ARG A 146 -8.99 11.14 5.22
CA ARG A 146 -9.18 12.15 6.27
C ARG A 146 -10.56 12.79 6.08
N ARG A 147 -11.21 13.22 7.17
CA ARG A 147 -12.33 14.17 7.05
C ARG A 147 -11.78 15.42 6.34
N ASN A 148 -12.35 15.77 5.18
CA ASN A 148 -12.05 16.96 4.38
C ASN A 148 -10.72 16.97 3.61
N LYS A 149 -10.21 15.82 3.15
CA LYS A 149 -9.05 15.74 2.23
C LYS A 149 -9.18 14.58 1.24
N ASP A 150 -8.63 14.78 0.04
CA ASP A 150 -8.45 13.73 -0.96
C ASP A 150 -7.58 12.59 -0.41
N SER A 151 -7.88 11.36 -0.83
CA SER A 151 -7.15 10.16 -0.44
C SER A 151 -6.97 9.19 -1.60
N LEU A 152 -5.93 8.34 -1.52
CA LEU A 152 -5.62 7.35 -2.55
C LEU A 152 -5.78 5.93 -2.01
N ALA A 153 -6.50 5.08 -2.73
CA ALA A 153 -6.47 3.64 -2.56
C ALA A 153 -5.92 2.99 -3.84
N MET A 154 -4.79 2.29 -3.73
CA MET A 154 -4.08 1.70 -4.86
C MET A 154 -3.98 0.18 -4.73
N LEU A 155 -4.34 -0.55 -5.78
CA LEU A 155 -4.01 -1.97 -5.94
C LEU A 155 -2.82 -2.09 -6.92
N ILE A 156 -1.71 -2.67 -6.48
CA ILE A 156 -0.57 -3.01 -7.35
C ILE A 156 -0.68 -4.48 -7.75
N CYS A 157 -0.99 -4.75 -9.01
CA CYS A 157 -1.28 -6.09 -9.50
C CYS A 157 -0.06 -7.01 -9.48
N ASP A 158 -0.26 -8.26 -9.05
CA ASP A 158 0.61 -9.38 -9.36
C ASP A 158 0.49 -9.80 -10.85
N PRO A 159 1.45 -10.58 -11.39
CA PRO A 159 1.34 -11.14 -12.74
C PRO A 159 0.31 -12.27 -12.86
N TRP A 160 -0.27 -12.71 -11.75
CA TRP A 160 -1.18 -13.86 -11.71
C TRP A 160 -2.55 -13.56 -12.35
N PRO A 161 -3.27 -14.59 -12.86
CA PRO A 161 -4.51 -14.39 -13.61
C PRO A 161 -5.59 -13.55 -12.91
N LEU A 162 -5.75 -13.70 -11.59
CA LEU A 162 -6.75 -12.96 -10.82
C LEU A 162 -6.50 -11.45 -10.86
N ASP A 163 -5.28 -11.04 -10.56
CA ASP A 163 -4.87 -9.64 -10.59
C ASP A 163 -4.95 -9.07 -12.02
N GLN A 164 -4.53 -9.84 -13.02
CA GLN A 164 -4.62 -9.43 -14.42
C GLN A 164 -6.06 -9.35 -14.93
N HIS A 165 -6.99 -10.09 -14.32
CA HIS A 165 -8.43 -9.94 -14.60
C HIS A 165 -8.93 -8.58 -14.12
N TYR A 166 -8.64 -8.19 -12.88
CA TYR A 166 -9.04 -6.88 -12.36
C TYR A 166 -8.30 -5.72 -13.01
N ALA A 167 -7.05 -5.89 -13.43
CA ALA A 167 -6.33 -4.89 -14.21
C ALA A 167 -7.01 -4.59 -15.56
N ARG A 168 -7.67 -5.58 -16.17
CA ARG A 168 -8.42 -5.42 -17.43
C ARG A 168 -9.87 -4.99 -17.21
N ASN A 169 -10.42 -5.24 -16.03
CA ASN A 169 -11.81 -4.97 -15.67
C ASN A 169 -11.90 -4.21 -14.34
N PRO A 170 -11.37 -2.97 -14.27
CA PRO A 170 -11.22 -2.22 -13.02
C PRO A 170 -12.56 -1.91 -12.34
N ASP A 171 -13.62 -1.73 -13.13
CA ASP A 171 -14.99 -1.47 -12.70
C ASP A 171 -15.55 -2.60 -11.81
N GLN A 172 -15.13 -3.84 -12.03
CA GLN A 172 -15.60 -4.99 -11.26
C GLN A 172 -15.21 -4.94 -9.78
N ILE A 173 -14.15 -4.21 -9.43
CA ILE A 173 -13.77 -4.01 -8.03
C ILE A 173 -14.87 -3.30 -7.24
N PHE A 174 -15.69 -2.47 -7.89
CA PHE A 174 -16.75 -1.68 -7.24
C PHE A 174 -18.14 -2.25 -7.49
N THR A 175 -18.36 -2.89 -8.63
CA THR A 175 -19.68 -3.36 -9.05
C THR A 175 -19.97 -4.80 -8.64
N SER A 176 -18.94 -5.64 -8.43
CA SER A 176 -19.16 -7.03 -8.04
C SER A 176 -19.73 -7.12 -6.61
N PRO A 177 -20.81 -7.90 -6.38
CA PRO A 177 -21.36 -8.11 -5.05
C PRO A 177 -20.47 -9.01 -4.17
N PHE A 178 -19.53 -9.75 -4.77
CA PHE A 178 -18.65 -10.74 -4.11
C PHE A 178 -17.20 -10.54 -4.47
#